data_AF-A0A921AUC0-F1
#
_entry.id   AF-A0A921AUC0-F1
#
_cell.length_a   1.000
_cell.length_b   1.000
_cell.length_c   1.000
_cell.angle_alpha   90.00
_cell.angle_beta   90.00
_cell.angle_gamma   90.00
#
_symmetry.space_group_name_H-M   'P 1'
#
loop_
_entity.id
_entity.type
_entity.pdbx_description
1 polymer ?
#
loop_
_entity_poly.entity_id
_entity_poly.type
_entity_poly.pdbx_seq_one_letter_code
_entity_poly.pdbx_strand_id
1 'polypeptide(L)' 'MTEFVSVLDIMENAPYGAQTAVRDEVADMDASLRRTMDRGLTPDEMKTAQAARAAAQAASSILEKLFA' A
#
# COMPACT_ATOMS: atom_id res chain seq x y z
N MET A 1 -3.60 -6.79 -16.18
CA MET A 1 -3.51 -5.31 -16.15
C MET A 1 -4.33 -4.91 -14.95
N THR A 2 -3.70 -4.66 -13.81
CA THR A 2 -4.40 -4.20 -12.60
C THR A 2 -4.84 -2.77 -12.85
N GLU A 3 -6.14 -2.51 -12.81
CA GLU A 3 -6.69 -1.16 -12.92
C GLU A 3 -6.12 -0.30 -11.80
N PHE A 4 -5.65 0.90 -12.14
CA PHE A 4 -5.25 1.88 -11.14
C PHE A 4 -6.53 2.38 -10.45
N VAL A 5 -6.75 1.96 -9.21
CA VAL A 5 -7.91 2.39 -8.44
C VAL A 5 -7.54 3.64 -7.64
N SER A 6 -8.10 4.78 -8.03
CA SER A 6 -7.95 6.03 -7.30
C SER A 6 -8.76 5.99 -6.00
N VAL A 7 -8.14 6.38 -4.88
CA VAL A 7 -8.82 6.49 -3.57
C VAL A 7 -9.98 7.49 -3.63
N LEU A 8 -9.88 8.53 -4.46
CA LEU A 8 -10.94 9.52 -4.63
C LEU A 8 -12.18 8.93 -5.33
N ASP A 9 -11.99 8.04 -6.31
CA ASP A 9 -13.09 7.38 -7.00
C ASP A 9 -13.84 6.41 -6.06
N ILE A 10 -13.12 5.82 -5.10
CA ILE A 10 -13.71 4.98 -4.04
C ILE A 10 -14.55 5.82 -3.08
N MET A 11 -14.07 7.00 -2.69
CA MET A 11 -14.79 7.88 -1.78
C MET A 11 -16.09 8.43 -2.41
N GLU A 12 -16.10 8.66 -3.73
CA GLU A 12 -17.23 9.26 -4.43
C GLU A 12 -18.31 8.23 -4.83
N ASN A 13 -17.93 6.99 -5.16
CA ASN A 13 -18.85 6.03 -5.80
C ASN A 13 -18.87 4.61 -5.21
N ALA A 14 -18.03 4.25 -4.25
CA ALA A 14 -17.86 2.83 -3.94
C ALA A 14 -18.72 2.30 -2.77
N PRO A 15 -19.26 1.08 -2.90
CA PRO A 15 -19.82 0.35 -1.76
C PRO A 15 -18.72 0.07 -0.73
N TYR A 16 -19.11 -0.01 0.55
CA TYR A 16 -18.24 -0.20 1.73
C TYR A 16 -17.06 -1.20 1.54
N GLY A 17 -17.19 -2.19 0.66
CA GLY A 17 -16.14 -3.18 0.37
C GLY A 17 -14.91 -2.66 -0.39
N ALA A 18 -15.00 -1.59 -1.17
CA ALA A 18 -13.84 -1.08 -1.93
C ALA A 18 -12.82 -0.37 -1.04
N GLN A 19 -13.28 0.22 0.08
CA GLN A 19 -12.39 0.81 1.08
C GLN A 19 -11.55 -0.26 1.78
N THR A 20 -12.18 -1.41 2.08
CA THR A 20 -11.48 -2.59 2.61
C THR A 20 -10.50 -3.14 1.60
N ALA A 21 -10.88 -3.25 0.32
CA ALA A 21 -10.00 -3.74 -0.73
C ALA A 21 -8.70 -2.91 -0.87
N VAL A 22 -8.79 -1.57 -0.80
CA VAL A 22 -7.59 -0.71 -0.87
C VAL A 22 -6.75 -0.78 0.40
N ARG A 23 -7.37 -0.91 1.58
CA ARG A 23 -6.62 -1.17 2.82
C ARG A 23 -5.87 -2.50 2.75
N ASP A 24 -6.52 -3.55 2.27
CA ASP A 24 -5.93 -4.88 2.12
C ASP A 24 -4.79 -4.87 1.10
N GLU A 25 -4.95 -4.19 -0.03
CA GLU A 25 -3.90 -4.08 -1.05
C GLU A 25 -2.65 -3.33 -0.54
N VAL A 26 -2.83 -2.25 0.24
CA VAL A 26 -1.70 -1.55 0.88
C VAL A 26 -1.01 -2.42 1.93
N ALA A 27 -1.77 -3.20 2.70
CA ALA A 27 -1.22 -4.13 3.69
C ALA A 27 -0.43 -5.27 3.02
N ASP A 28 -0.95 -5.81 1.91
CA ASP A 28 -0.26 -6.82 1.09
C ASP A 28 1.03 -6.27 0.49
N MET A 29 1.04 -4.99 0.11
CA MET A 29 2.23 -4.32 -0.42
C MET A 29 3.33 -4.18 0.65
N ASP A 30 3.02 -3.77 1.89
CA ASP A 30 4.00 -3.75 3.00
C ASP A 30 4.52 -5.16 3.32
N ALA A 31 3.64 -6.17 3.35
CA ALA A 31 4.03 -7.54 3.61
C ALA A 31 4.95 -8.11 2.51
N SER A 32 4.65 -7.81 1.25
CA SER A 32 5.48 -8.22 0.09
C SER A 32 6.85 -7.54 0.11
N LEU A 33 6.89 -6.23 0.39
CA LEU A 33 8.13 -5.47 0.51
C LEU A 33 9.00 -6.00 1.65
N ARG A 34 8.40 -6.31 2.80
CA ARG A 34 9.10 -6.93 3.93
C ARG A 34 9.70 -8.30 3.57
N ARG A 35 8.93 -9.19 2.93
CA ARG A 35 9.44 -10.49 2.46
C ARG A 35 10.57 -10.34 1.44
N THR A 36 10.50 -9.28 0.62
CA THR A 36 11.54 -8.98 -0.39
C THR A 36 12.82 -8.49 0.28
N MET A 37 12.72 -7.66 1.32
CA MET A 37 13.85 -7.27 2.17
C MET A 37 14.48 -8.47 2.90
N ASP A 38 13.66 -9.39 3.41
CA ASP A 38 14.11 -10.59 4.12
C ASP A 38 14.85 -11.60 3.22
N ARG A 39 14.63 -11.57 1.90
CA ARG A 39 15.32 -12.42 0.92
C ARG A 39 16.78 -12.04 0.66
N GLY A 40 17.21 -10.89 1.17
CA GLY A 40 18.55 -10.36 0.93
C GLY A 40 18.61 -9.61 -0.40
N LEU A 41 18.52 -8.29 -0.32
CA LEU A 41 18.68 -7.37 -1.44
C LEU A 41 20.08 -6.77 -1.45
N THR A 42 20.53 -6.29 -2.61
CA THR A 42 21.74 -5.47 -2.66
C THR A 42 21.54 -4.15 -1.89
N PRO A 43 22.61 -3.45 -1.44
CA PRO A 43 22.46 -2.25 -0.62
C PRO A 43 21.61 -1.13 -1.25
N ASP A 44 21.64 -0.99 -2.57
CA ASP A 44 20.85 0.02 -3.28
C ASP A 44 19.38 -0.39 -3.43
N GLU A 45 19.12 -1.68 -3.66
CA GLU A 45 17.77 -2.24 -3.66
C GLU A 45 17.16 -2.22 -2.25
N MET A 46 17.96 -2.41 -1.20
CA MET A 46 17.52 -2.33 0.19
C MET A 46 17.07 -0.90 0.55
N LYS A 47 17.79 0.13 0.10
CA LYS A 47 17.35 1.53 0.26
C LYS A 47 16.03 1.80 -0.46
N THR A 48 15.90 1.28 -1.69
CA THR A 48 14.69 1.44 -2.50
C THR A 48 13.50 0.73 -1.86
N ALA A 49 13.70 -0.50 -1.37
CA ALA A 49 12.67 -1.27 -0.66
C ALA A 49 12.27 -0.60 0.65
N GLN A 50 13.22 -0.02 1.41
CA GLN A 50 12.92 0.75 2.62
C GLN A 50 12.09 2.01 2.31
N ALA A 51 12.46 2.75 1.26
CA ALA A 51 11.70 3.93 0.84
C ALA A 51 10.28 3.56 0.37
N ALA A 52 10.14 2.49 -0.41
CA ALA A 52 8.84 1.96 -0.83
C ALA A 52 7.99 1.51 0.36
N ARG A 53 8.62 0.88 1.37
CA ARG A 53 7.96 0.46 2.60
C ARG A 53 7.46 1.66 3.41
N ALA A 54 8.28 2.70 3.54
CA ALA A 54 7.87 3.95 4.20
C ALA A 54 6.68 4.62 3.48
N ALA A 55 6.66 4.57 2.15
CA ALA A 55 5.54 5.08 1.35
C ALA A 55 4.25 4.26 1.59
N ALA A 56 4.33 2.92 1.65
CA ALA A 56 3.20 2.06 1.96
C ALA A 56 2.62 2.33 3.36
N GLN A 57 3.48 2.54 4.36
CA GLN A 57 3.06 2.90 5.72
C GLN A 57 2.40 4.29 5.77
N ALA A 58 2.95 5.27 5.04
CA ALA A 58 2.34 6.59 4.92
C ALA A 58 0.95 6.51 4.25
N ALA A 59 0.81 5.70 3.20
CA ALA A 59 -0.46 5.44 2.55
C ALA A 59 -1.47 4.82 3.52
N SER A 60 -1.07 3.80 4.30
CA SER A 60 -1.92 3.20 5.34
C SER A 60 -2.41 4.25 6.35
N SER A 61 -1.52 5.13 6.83
CA SER A 61 -1.91 6.19 7.79
C SER A 61 -2.87 7.22 7.16
N ILE A 62 -2.75 7.51 5.87
CA ILE A 62 -3.69 8.38 5.15
C ILE A 62 -5.05 7.69 5.01
N LEU A 63 -5.08 6.40 4.64
CA LEU A 63 -6.33 5.63 4.53
C LEU A 63 -7.03 5.42 5.88
N GLU A 64 -6.27 5.35 6.97
CA GLU A 64 -6.83 5.41 8.33
C GLU A 64 -7.55 6.74 8.57
N LYS A 65 -6.95 7.87 8.20
CA LYS A 65 -7.56 9.20 8.38
C LYS A 65 -8.74 9.47 7.45
N LEU A 66 -8.75 8.88 6.25
CA LEU A 66 -9.80 9.09 5.25
C LEU A 66 -11.05 8.24 5.48
N PHE A 67 -10.91 7.05 6.07
CA PHE A 67 -12.03 6.13 6.33
C PHE A 67 -12.29 5.92 7.83
N ALA A 68 -11.89 6.86 8.70
CA ALA A 68 -12.24 6.89 10.12
C ALA A 68 -13.48 7.75 10.38
#